data_AF-A0A074WNL0-F1
#
_entry.id   AF-A0A074WNL0-F1
#
_cell.length_a   1.000
_cell.length_b   1.000
_cell.length_c   1.000
_cell.angle_alpha   90.00
_cell.angle_beta   90.00
_cell.angle_gamma   90.00
#
_symmetry.space_group_name_H-M   'P 1'
#
loop_
_entity.id
_entity.type
_entity.pdbx_description
1 polymer ?
#
loop_
_entity_poly.entity_id
_entity_poly.type
_entity_poly.pdbx_seq_one_letter_code
_entity_poly.pdbx_strand_id
1 'polypeptide(L)'
;MDPRRRRFVMIAVVTLVLFILYTWTGHPSSVSSAVQAGLDYFMHVPDLPAANSTLGFGAIVAVSQLTSTRRNSLLLAANITELDVTIPDQPVWTDADVEKFKTKNGSLITRGSAMAWMGHLNVLRWFLDSGLETMLVMEDDVDWDIHLRTSQVPKVAAAMRTLLTEQRLGQPSPQSSREKIVTPDQAQGYWGNPNDWDILYLGHCGDMFKFSQWTNETEIPRVAVSDPTLPSPEYMHILTRRFLAEIGIPIKTRVVHKSISPLCTFGFALSRMGAQRLLHDVAGSEPEGGSQAYDVRILEACRDLSFRCWSANPELFHHQDAPSEIAIVNAKKGKDHTAHEHSSKASPPGIGVDSEGRLQGAAPNIACGTRGASFWTQDPETIEYLREVVGRQGHCLRDQHAEDMSVWPHL
;
A
#
# COMPACT_ATOMS: atom_id res chain seq x y z
N MET A 1 -66.03 15.69 -18.04
CA MET A 1 -65.25 14.89 -17.05
C MET A 1 -65.44 15.52 -15.68
N ASP A 2 -65.70 14.71 -14.67
CA ASP A 2 -65.71 15.12 -13.26
C ASP A 2 -64.40 15.88 -12.92
N PRO A 3 -64.46 17.05 -12.26
CA PRO A 3 -63.28 17.82 -11.85
C PRO A 3 -62.25 16.99 -11.05
N ARG A 4 -62.68 15.96 -10.30
CA ARG A 4 -61.75 15.02 -9.64
C ARG A 4 -60.98 14.17 -10.64
N ARG A 5 -61.67 13.62 -11.63
CA ARG A 5 -61.07 12.82 -12.71
C ARG A 5 -60.10 13.65 -13.56
N ARG A 6 -60.38 14.94 -13.76
CA ARG A 6 -59.49 15.87 -14.47
C ARG A 6 -58.20 16.15 -13.69
N ARG A 7 -58.28 16.27 -12.36
CA ARG A 7 -57.09 16.40 -11.48
C ARG A 7 -56.23 15.13 -11.48
N PHE A 8 -56.84 13.95 -11.42
CA PHE A 8 -56.10 12.68 -11.48
C PHE A 8 -55.36 12.51 -12.80
N VAL A 9 -55.99 12.84 -13.93
CA VAL A 9 -55.35 12.77 -15.25
C VAL A 9 -54.19 13.77 -15.36
N MET A 10 -54.37 14.99 -14.85
CA MET A 10 -53.28 15.99 -14.81
C MET A 10 -52.10 15.53 -13.97
N ILE A 11 -52.34 14.97 -12.77
CA ILE A 11 -51.27 14.44 -11.92
C ILE A 11 -50.55 13.29 -12.61
N ALA A 12 -51.28 12.34 -13.21
CA ALA A 12 -50.70 11.20 -13.93
C ALA A 12 -49.82 11.65 -15.11
N VAL A 13 -50.27 12.64 -15.88
CA VAL A 13 -49.51 13.21 -17.00
C VAL A 13 -48.26 13.93 -16.49
N VAL A 14 -48.36 14.71 -15.41
CA VAL A 14 -47.20 15.40 -14.81
C VAL A 14 -46.19 14.39 -14.26
N THR A 15 -46.62 13.34 -13.57
CA THR A 15 -45.72 12.28 -13.09
C THR A 15 -45.08 11.52 -14.24
N LEU A 16 -45.81 11.26 -15.33
CA LEU A 16 -45.25 10.61 -16.51
C LEU A 16 -44.22 11.50 -17.21
N VAL A 17 -44.50 12.81 -17.35
CA VAL A 17 -43.57 13.78 -17.93
C VAL A 17 -42.34 13.94 -17.06
N LEU A 18 -42.48 14.00 -15.73
CA LEU A 18 -41.35 14.04 -14.80
C LEU A 18 -40.55 12.74 -14.82
N PHE A 19 -41.19 11.58 -14.96
CA PHE A 19 -40.52 10.29 -15.13
C PHE A 19 -39.76 10.23 -16.46
N ILE A 20 -40.38 10.66 -17.56
CA ILE A 20 -39.73 10.73 -18.87
C ILE A 20 -38.55 11.71 -18.81
N LEU A 21 -38.72 12.91 -18.24
CA LEU A 21 -37.64 13.87 -18.05
C LEU A 21 -36.55 13.33 -17.12
N TYR A 22 -36.88 12.58 -16.06
CA TYR A 22 -35.93 11.89 -15.20
C TYR A 22 -35.12 10.83 -15.98
N THR A 23 -35.76 10.10 -16.89
CA THR A 23 -35.07 9.15 -17.78
C THR A 23 -34.29 9.82 -18.93
N TRP A 24 -34.72 11.00 -19.40
CA TRP A 24 -34.11 11.75 -20.50
C TRP A 24 -32.95 12.64 -20.05
N THR A 25 -33.00 13.16 -18.82
CA THR A 25 -31.91 13.93 -18.21
C THR A 25 -30.70 13.07 -17.84
N GLY A 26 -30.75 11.77 -18.13
CA GLY A 26 -29.60 10.87 -18.07
C GLY A 26 -28.96 10.89 -16.69
N HIS A 27 -29.43 10.04 -15.78
CA HIS A 27 -28.46 9.51 -14.83
C HIS A 27 -27.32 8.93 -15.66
N PRO A 28 -26.07 9.33 -15.42
CA PRO A 28 -24.98 8.76 -16.16
C PRO A 28 -25.05 7.26 -15.91
N SER A 29 -25.19 6.50 -16.98
CA SER A 29 -24.90 5.07 -17.02
C SER A 29 -23.40 4.80 -16.76
N SER A 30 -22.72 5.67 -16.02
CA SER A 30 -21.30 5.65 -15.73
C SER A 30 -20.90 4.41 -14.96
N VAL A 31 -21.75 3.93 -14.04
CA VAL A 31 -21.43 2.72 -13.25
C VAL A 31 -21.43 1.47 -14.13
N SER A 32 -22.41 1.32 -15.03
CA SER A 32 -22.45 0.18 -15.95
C SER A 32 -21.31 0.25 -16.97
N SER A 33 -21.03 1.44 -17.52
CA SER A 33 -19.91 1.62 -18.46
C SER A 33 -18.54 1.50 -17.80
N ALA A 34 -18.37 1.94 -16.55
CA ALA A 34 -17.12 1.83 -15.80
C ALA A 34 -16.87 0.39 -15.34
N VAL A 35 -17.91 -0.36 -14.97
CA VAL A 35 -17.80 -1.79 -14.69
C VAL A 35 -17.49 -2.57 -15.97
N GLN A 36 -18.14 -2.25 -17.09
CA GLN A 36 -17.85 -2.88 -18.39
C GLN A 36 -16.42 -2.57 -18.87
N ALA A 37 -15.97 -1.32 -18.77
CA ALA A 37 -14.57 -0.93 -19.02
C ALA A 37 -13.62 -1.63 -18.04
N GLY A 38 -14.00 -1.72 -16.75
CA GLY A 38 -13.33 -2.50 -15.72
C GLY A 38 -13.10 -3.96 -16.13
N LEU A 39 -14.12 -4.60 -16.71
CA LEU A 39 -14.08 -5.97 -17.21
C LEU A 39 -13.19 -6.15 -18.45
N ASP A 40 -13.05 -5.12 -19.29
CA ASP A 40 -12.12 -5.13 -20.42
C ASP A 40 -10.64 -5.11 -19.97
N TYR A 41 -10.35 -4.74 -18.72
CA TYR A 41 -9.01 -4.75 -18.12
C TYR A 41 -8.60 -6.05 -17.44
N PHE A 42 -9.52 -7.03 -17.37
CA PHE A 42 -9.19 -8.34 -16.80
C PHE A 42 -8.33 -9.12 -17.78
N MET A 43 -7.03 -9.10 -17.50
CA MET A 43 -6.09 -10.03 -18.10
C MET A 43 -5.97 -11.23 -17.18
N HIS A 44 -6.29 -12.41 -17.71
CA HIS A 44 -5.94 -13.65 -17.05
C HIS A 44 -4.42 -13.82 -17.15
N VAL A 45 -3.74 -13.56 -16.05
CA VAL A 45 -2.32 -13.88 -15.90
C VAL A 45 -2.23 -15.09 -14.98
N PRO A 46 -1.56 -16.18 -15.39
CA PRO A 46 -1.39 -17.34 -14.53
C PRO A 46 -0.68 -16.96 -13.24
N ASP A 47 -1.20 -17.45 -12.11
CA ASP A 47 -0.56 -17.28 -10.81
C ASP A 47 0.84 -17.91 -10.84
N LEU A 48 1.80 -17.21 -10.25
CA LEU A 48 3.12 -17.79 -10.01
C LEU A 48 3.05 -18.84 -8.88
N PRO A 49 4.05 -19.71 -8.76
CA PRO A 49 4.24 -20.47 -7.53
C PRO A 49 4.37 -19.54 -6.32
N ALA A 50 4.04 -20.09 -5.14
CA ALA A 50 4.25 -19.41 -3.86
C ALA A 50 5.66 -18.83 -3.77
N ALA A 51 5.76 -17.62 -3.25
CA ALA A 51 7.04 -16.94 -3.12
C ALA A 51 7.93 -17.63 -2.07
N ASN A 52 9.23 -17.34 -2.09
CA ASN A 52 10.13 -17.76 -1.01
C ASN A 52 9.91 -16.90 0.26
N SER A 53 10.70 -17.14 1.32
CA SER A 53 10.62 -16.37 2.58
C SER A 53 10.96 -14.88 2.42
N THR A 54 11.59 -14.48 1.32
CA THR A 54 11.89 -13.08 0.98
C THR A 54 10.94 -12.51 -0.09
N LEU A 55 9.82 -13.19 -0.35
CA LEU A 55 8.80 -12.79 -1.33
C LEU A 55 9.33 -12.58 -2.76
N GLY A 56 10.44 -13.24 -3.12
CA GLY A 56 11.10 -13.11 -4.41
C GLY A 56 12.10 -11.94 -4.51
N PHE A 57 12.36 -11.24 -3.41
CA PHE A 57 13.40 -10.20 -3.31
C PHE A 57 14.71 -10.77 -2.75
N GLY A 58 15.80 -10.00 -2.85
CA GLY A 58 17.07 -10.33 -2.21
C GLY A 58 16.99 -10.31 -0.69
N ALA A 59 16.23 -9.36 -0.12
CA ALA A 59 15.93 -9.30 1.31
C ALA A 59 14.61 -8.56 1.58
N ILE A 60 14.00 -8.84 2.73
CA ILE A 60 12.97 -7.99 3.34
C ILE A 60 13.62 -7.27 4.52
N VAL A 61 13.47 -5.95 4.57
CA VAL A 61 14.13 -5.10 5.56
C VAL A 61 13.13 -4.18 6.22
N ALA A 62 13.10 -4.20 7.55
CA ALA A 62 12.30 -3.23 8.31
C ALA A 62 13.16 -2.06 8.81
N VAL A 63 12.61 -0.85 8.72
CA VAL A 63 13.17 0.36 9.34
C VAL A 63 12.60 0.46 10.75
N SER A 64 13.42 0.13 11.76
CA SER A 64 12.99 0.18 13.16
C SER A 64 14.15 0.48 14.08
N GLN A 65 13.92 1.30 15.11
CA GLN A 65 14.92 1.60 16.15
C GLN A 65 15.04 0.44 17.14
N LEU A 66 16.21 0.26 17.75
CA LEU A 66 16.44 -0.82 18.72
C LEU A 66 15.44 -0.79 19.89
N THR A 67 14.97 0.39 20.28
CA THR A 67 14.03 0.61 21.38
C THR A 67 12.55 0.55 20.99
N SER A 68 12.22 0.33 19.71
CA SER A 68 10.82 0.27 19.27
C SER A 68 10.12 -0.95 19.88
N THR A 69 9.00 -0.72 20.56
CA THR A 69 8.15 -1.78 21.13
C THR A 69 7.46 -2.61 20.05
N ARG A 70 7.45 -2.13 18.80
CA ARG A 70 6.79 -2.76 17.65
C ARG A 70 7.63 -3.86 17.01
N ARG A 71 8.91 -4.02 17.36
CA ARG A 71 9.81 -5.02 16.75
C ARG A 71 9.40 -6.45 17.04
N ASN A 72 9.08 -6.75 18.30
CA ASN A 72 8.72 -8.11 18.70
C ASN A 72 7.44 -8.56 17.98
N SER A 73 6.49 -7.65 17.80
CA SER A 73 5.25 -7.93 17.11
C SER A 73 5.46 -8.20 15.62
N LEU A 74 6.31 -7.40 14.97
CA LEU A 74 6.70 -7.59 13.59
C LEU A 74 7.39 -8.95 13.38
N LEU A 75 8.35 -9.30 14.25
CA LEU A 75 9.10 -10.55 14.14
C LEU A 75 8.24 -11.79 14.42
N LEU A 76 7.27 -11.69 15.33
CA LEU A 76 6.32 -12.78 15.55
C LEU A 76 5.43 -13.01 14.32
N ALA A 77 4.88 -11.94 13.73
CA ALA A 77 4.11 -12.01 12.48
C ALA A 77 4.95 -12.63 11.35
N ALA A 78 6.19 -12.17 11.19
CA ALA A 78 7.14 -12.74 10.22
C ALA A 78 7.35 -14.24 10.46
N ASN A 79 7.55 -14.67 11.70
CA ASN A 79 7.71 -16.08 12.05
C ASN A 79 6.46 -16.91 11.73
N ILE A 80 5.26 -16.43 12.10
CA ILE A 80 3.98 -17.10 11.81
C ILE A 80 3.79 -17.28 10.30
N THR A 81 4.08 -16.24 9.50
CA THR A 81 3.92 -16.27 8.04
C THR A 81 5.16 -16.77 7.27
N GLU A 82 6.18 -17.24 7.99
CA GLU A 82 7.46 -17.73 7.44
C GLU A 82 8.17 -16.74 6.52
N LEU A 83 8.17 -15.46 6.88
CA LEU A 83 8.91 -14.39 6.21
C LEU A 83 10.24 -14.14 6.94
N ASP A 84 11.28 -13.91 6.14
CA ASP A 84 12.61 -13.57 6.65
C ASP A 84 12.80 -12.05 6.61
N VAL A 85 12.66 -11.42 7.77
CA VAL A 85 12.74 -9.96 7.94
C VAL A 85 14.04 -9.59 8.67
N THR A 86 14.89 -8.85 7.99
CA THR A 86 16.10 -8.26 8.57
C THR A 86 15.81 -6.86 9.12
N ILE A 87 16.38 -6.51 10.27
CA ILE A 87 16.27 -5.15 10.83
C ILE A 87 17.68 -4.61 11.10
N PRO A 88 18.27 -3.85 10.17
CA PRO A 88 19.58 -3.24 10.34
C PRO A 88 19.60 -2.28 11.53
N ASP A 89 20.70 -2.29 12.28
CA ASP A 89 20.90 -1.40 13.41
C ASP A 89 20.83 0.07 12.98
N GLN A 90 19.99 0.83 13.67
CA GLN A 90 19.80 2.25 13.43
C GLN A 90 20.75 3.08 14.31
N PRO A 91 21.50 4.02 13.73
CA PRO A 91 22.29 4.96 14.52
C PRO A 91 21.43 5.82 15.44
N VAL A 92 22.01 6.26 16.55
CA VAL A 92 21.40 7.30 17.38
C VAL A 92 21.71 8.66 16.75
N TRP A 93 20.72 9.20 16.04
CA TRP A 93 20.84 10.51 15.40
C TRP A 93 20.85 11.65 16.41
N THR A 94 21.85 12.54 16.31
CA THR A 94 21.97 13.72 17.16
C THR A 94 21.29 14.94 16.53
N ASP A 95 21.13 16.01 17.31
CA ASP A 95 20.66 17.28 16.76
C ASP A 95 21.63 17.87 15.72
N ALA A 96 22.94 17.60 15.85
CA ALA A 96 23.92 18.03 14.87
C ALA A 96 23.75 17.28 13.53
N ASP A 97 23.41 15.99 13.58
CA ASP A 97 23.12 15.21 12.37
C ASP A 97 21.87 15.74 11.66
N VAL A 98 20.81 16.06 12.42
CA VAL A 98 19.59 16.67 11.89
C VAL A 98 19.89 18.01 11.23
N GLU A 99 20.61 18.91 11.89
CA GLU A 99 20.95 20.21 11.28
C GLU A 99 21.86 20.08 10.06
N LYS A 100 22.73 19.05 10.01
CA LYS A 100 23.54 18.75 8.82
C LYS A 100 22.70 18.20 7.66
N PHE A 101 21.66 17.44 7.96
CA PHE A 101 20.77 16.84 6.96
C PHE A 101 19.85 17.89 6.29
N LYS A 102 19.42 18.88 7.07
CA LYS A 102 18.50 19.93 6.62
C LYS A 102 19.15 20.87 5.61
N THR A 103 18.36 21.32 4.65
CA THR A 103 18.81 22.38 3.74
C THR A 103 18.94 23.71 4.49
N LYS A 104 19.96 24.52 4.15
CA LYS A 104 20.20 25.81 4.83
C LYS A 104 19.09 26.83 4.56
N ASN A 105 18.48 26.76 3.38
CA ASN A 105 17.50 27.73 2.91
C ASN A 105 16.18 27.02 2.59
N GLY A 106 15.11 27.38 3.30
CA GLY A 106 13.77 26.89 3.02
C GLY A 106 13.50 25.46 3.53
N SER A 107 14.22 24.99 4.55
CA SER A 107 13.93 23.67 5.14
C SER A 107 12.49 23.59 5.67
N LEU A 108 11.80 22.49 5.32
CA LEU A 108 10.42 22.21 5.72
C LEU A 108 10.32 21.01 6.66
N ILE A 109 11.42 20.23 6.79
CA ILE A 109 11.40 18.99 7.54
C ILE A 109 11.47 19.22 9.06
N THR A 110 10.63 18.48 9.79
CA THR A 110 10.66 18.44 11.25
C THR A 110 11.81 17.57 11.77
N ARG A 111 12.12 17.66 13.08
CA ARG A 111 13.16 16.83 13.70
C ARG A 111 12.87 15.34 13.56
N GLY A 112 11.64 14.93 13.91
CA GLY A 112 11.20 13.54 13.81
C GLY A 112 11.22 13.04 12.36
N SER A 113 10.72 13.85 11.43
CA SER A 113 10.72 13.50 9.99
C SER A 113 12.14 13.35 9.45
N ALA A 114 13.08 14.20 9.86
CA ALA A 114 14.48 14.10 9.46
C ALA A 114 15.14 12.83 10.00
N MET A 115 14.85 12.45 11.24
CA MET A 115 15.37 11.20 11.83
C MET A 115 14.80 9.96 11.16
N ALA A 116 13.49 9.95 10.85
CA ALA A 116 12.87 8.88 10.09
C ALA A 116 13.52 8.75 8.71
N TRP A 117 13.66 9.86 7.99
CA TRP A 117 14.33 9.90 6.69
C TRP A 117 15.75 9.33 6.76
N MET A 118 16.58 9.79 7.70
CA MET A 118 17.93 9.28 7.88
C MET A 118 17.96 7.77 8.21
N GLY A 119 16.93 7.26 8.89
CA GLY A 119 16.75 5.82 9.12
C GLY A 119 16.53 5.02 7.83
N HIS A 120 15.69 5.52 6.92
CA HIS A 120 15.55 4.92 5.58
C HIS A 120 16.87 4.97 4.80
N LEU A 121 17.61 6.09 4.86
CA LEU A 121 18.93 6.17 4.19
C LEU A 121 19.96 5.20 4.78
N ASN A 122 19.89 4.90 6.08
CA ASN A 122 20.73 3.88 6.69
C ASN A 122 20.42 2.49 6.11
N VAL A 123 19.14 2.16 5.92
CA VAL A 123 18.73 0.92 5.24
C VAL A 123 19.17 0.89 3.77
N LEU A 124 19.10 2.01 3.05
CA LEU A 124 19.63 2.08 1.67
C LEU A 124 21.14 1.79 1.62
N ARG A 125 21.92 2.35 2.55
CA ARG A 125 23.36 2.10 2.64
C ARG A 125 23.64 0.62 2.93
N TRP A 126 22.97 0.05 3.92
CA TRP A 126 23.07 -1.39 4.22
C TRP A 126 22.78 -2.26 2.98
N PHE A 127 21.73 -1.93 2.22
CA PHE A 127 21.38 -2.66 1.01
C PHE A 127 22.45 -2.55 -0.08
N LEU A 128 22.97 -1.35 -0.32
CA LEU A 128 24.03 -1.17 -1.31
C LEU A 128 25.32 -1.90 -0.89
N ASP A 129 25.65 -1.93 0.39
CA ASP A 129 26.82 -2.64 0.92
C ASP A 129 26.66 -4.17 0.90
N SER A 130 25.42 -4.68 0.96
CA SER A 130 25.11 -6.12 0.98
C SER A 130 25.42 -6.86 -0.32
N GLY A 131 25.54 -6.15 -1.45
CA GLY A 131 25.65 -6.74 -2.78
C GLY A 131 24.37 -7.37 -3.33
N LEU A 132 23.22 -7.21 -2.65
CA LEU A 132 21.91 -7.66 -3.13
C LEU A 132 21.40 -6.81 -4.30
N GLU A 133 20.56 -7.41 -5.15
CA GLU A 133 19.99 -6.78 -6.35
C GLU A 133 18.62 -6.15 -6.13
N THR A 134 17.84 -6.67 -5.18
CA THR A 134 16.52 -6.13 -4.83
C THR A 134 16.27 -6.24 -3.34
N MET A 135 15.48 -5.32 -2.80
CA MET A 135 15.07 -5.29 -1.39
C MET A 135 13.63 -4.81 -1.27
N LEU A 136 12.85 -5.42 -0.40
CA LEU A 136 11.59 -4.87 0.10
C LEU A 136 11.86 -4.14 1.42
N VAL A 137 11.58 -2.85 1.48
CA VAL A 137 11.63 -2.03 2.70
C VAL A 137 10.24 -1.96 3.31
N MET A 138 10.14 -2.05 4.65
CA MET A 138 8.90 -1.83 5.38
C MET A 138 9.09 -0.99 6.65
N GLU A 139 8.04 -0.28 7.06
CA GLU A 139 7.95 0.39 8.37
C GLU A 139 7.59 -0.63 9.46
N ASP A 140 7.86 -0.31 10.73
CA ASP A 140 7.73 -1.28 11.82
C ASP A 140 6.31 -1.42 12.40
N ASP A 141 5.37 -0.60 11.93
CA ASP A 141 3.93 -0.66 12.24
C ASP A 141 3.10 -1.30 11.12
N VAL A 142 3.70 -1.90 10.09
CA VAL A 142 2.94 -2.57 9.02
C VAL A 142 2.42 -3.96 9.38
N ASP A 143 1.28 -4.32 8.83
CA ASP A 143 0.76 -5.69 8.80
C ASP A 143 0.51 -6.13 7.34
N TRP A 144 0.35 -7.42 7.14
CA TRP A 144 0.09 -8.04 5.85
C TRP A 144 -0.82 -9.26 6.00
N ASP A 145 -1.46 -9.66 4.90
CA ASP A 145 -2.36 -10.80 4.92
C ASP A 145 -1.58 -12.12 5.06
N ILE A 146 -2.13 -13.10 5.78
CA ILE A 146 -1.52 -14.43 5.93
C ILE A 146 -1.31 -15.14 4.57
N HIS A 147 -2.09 -14.77 3.55
CA HIS A 147 -1.95 -15.30 2.19
C HIS A 147 -0.92 -14.56 1.34
N LEU A 148 -0.15 -13.63 1.92
CA LEU A 148 0.80 -12.79 1.20
C LEU A 148 1.75 -13.64 0.34
N ARG A 149 2.41 -14.62 0.94
CA ARG A 149 3.42 -15.48 0.29
C ARG A 149 2.81 -16.46 -0.71
N THR A 150 1.63 -16.98 -0.43
CA THR A 150 1.02 -18.12 -1.16
C THR A 150 0.06 -17.69 -2.27
N SER A 151 -0.52 -16.49 -2.19
CA SER A 151 -1.54 -16.01 -3.13
C SER A 151 -1.28 -14.60 -3.63
N GLN A 152 -1.14 -13.62 -2.72
CA GLN A 152 -1.14 -12.21 -3.12
C GLN A 152 0.12 -11.81 -3.90
N VAL A 153 1.32 -12.09 -3.36
CA VAL A 153 2.59 -11.81 -4.05
C VAL A 153 2.68 -12.55 -5.38
N PRO A 154 2.38 -13.86 -5.48
CA PRO A 154 2.36 -14.55 -6.77
C PRO A 154 1.49 -13.87 -7.84
N LYS A 155 0.30 -13.39 -7.46
CA LYS A 155 -0.63 -12.67 -8.37
C LYS A 155 -0.07 -11.33 -8.82
N VAL A 156 0.38 -10.51 -7.88
CA VAL A 156 0.91 -9.17 -8.17
C VAL A 156 2.20 -9.27 -8.99
N ALA A 157 3.10 -10.20 -8.64
CA ALA A 157 4.32 -10.43 -9.39
C ALA A 157 4.05 -10.94 -10.81
N ALA A 158 3.04 -11.80 -11.01
CA ALA A 158 2.62 -12.22 -12.35
C ALA A 158 2.16 -11.01 -13.20
N ALA A 159 1.29 -10.17 -12.65
CA ALA A 159 0.83 -8.96 -13.32
C ALA A 159 1.99 -7.98 -13.62
N MET A 160 2.93 -7.83 -12.68
CA MET A 160 4.12 -7.00 -12.85
C MET A 160 5.00 -7.49 -14.01
N ARG A 161 5.28 -8.81 -14.07
CA ARG A 161 6.06 -9.42 -15.16
C ARG A 161 5.44 -9.14 -16.53
N THR A 162 4.12 -9.22 -16.62
CA THR A 162 3.36 -8.91 -17.84
C THR A 162 3.60 -7.48 -18.27
N LEU A 163 3.39 -6.51 -17.37
CA LEU A 163 3.54 -5.08 -17.67
C LEU A 163 4.97 -4.72 -18.08
N LEU A 164 5.97 -5.16 -17.31
CA LEU A 164 7.38 -4.86 -17.59
C LEU A 164 7.84 -5.48 -18.91
N THR A 165 7.39 -6.71 -19.21
CA THR A 165 7.73 -7.39 -20.47
C THR A 165 7.10 -6.71 -21.67
N GLU A 166 5.83 -6.30 -21.58
CA GLU A 166 5.16 -5.54 -22.64
C GLU A 166 5.86 -4.23 -22.95
N GLN A 167 6.19 -3.48 -21.89
CA GLN A 167 6.87 -2.20 -22.03
C GLN A 167 8.26 -2.36 -22.66
N ARG A 168 9.03 -3.36 -22.23
CA ARG A 168 10.36 -3.67 -22.79
C ARG A 168 10.30 -4.12 -24.25
N LEU A 169 9.29 -4.90 -24.64
CA LEU A 169 9.14 -5.39 -26.02
C LEU A 169 8.48 -4.38 -26.96
N GLY A 170 7.96 -3.25 -26.45
CA GLY A 170 7.22 -2.28 -27.26
C GLY A 170 5.95 -2.85 -27.87
N GLN A 171 5.37 -3.87 -27.24
CA GLN A 171 4.16 -4.57 -27.70
C GLN A 171 3.00 -4.30 -26.74
N PRO A 172 2.23 -3.22 -26.93
CA PRO A 172 0.96 -3.08 -26.24
C PRO A 172 0.07 -4.26 -26.63
N SER A 173 -0.48 -4.95 -25.63
CA SER A 173 -1.25 -6.18 -25.85
C SER A 173 -2.35 -5.94 -26.89
N PRO A 174 -2.42 -6.70 -28.00
CA PRO A 174 -3.62 -6.69 -28.81
C PRO A 174 -4.77 -7.23 -27.94
N GLN A 175 -5.89 -6.51 -27.87
CA GLN A 175 -7.08 -6.89 -27.08
C GLN A 175 -7.65 -8.29 -27.43
N SER A 176 -7.09 -8.98 -28.41
CA SER A 176 -7.57 -10.28 -28.92
C SER A 176 -7.23 -11.48 -28.03
N SER A 177 -6.22 -11.42 -27.14
CA SER A 177 -5.93 -12.50 -26.19
C SER A 177 -6.01 -11.99 -24.75
N ARG A 178 -7.10 -12.32 -24.06
CA ARG A 178 -7.30 -12.03 -22.61
C ARG A 178 -6.39 -12.85 -21.69
N GLU A 179 -5.68 -13.83 -22.23
CA GLU A 179 -4.72 -14.66 -21.50
C GLU A 179 -3.30 -14.33 -21.96
N LYS A 180 -2.42 -14.05 -21.00
CA LYS A 180 -1.01 -13.76 -21.28
C LYS A 180 -0.11 -14.51 -20.33
N ILE A 181 0.78 -15.31 -20.91
CA ILE A 181 1.74 -16.14 -20.17
C ILE A 181 3.13 -15.56 -20.42
N VAL A 182 3.75 -15.01 -19.37
CA VAL A 182 5.15 -14.57 -19.40
C VAL A 182 6.01 -15.69 -18.82
N THR A 183 6.93 -16.21 -19.62
CA THR A 183 7.86 -17.24 -19.16
C THR A 183 8.91 -16.66 -18.19
N PRO A 184 9.53 -17.48 -17.32
CA PRO A 184 10.63 -17.01 -16.47
C PRO A 184 11.76 -16.33 -17.25
N ASP A 185 12.13 -16.85 -18.42
CA ASP A 185 13.18 -16.28 -19.28
C ASP A 185 12.78 -14.90 -19.84
N GLN A 186 11.50 -14.71 -20.16
CA GLN A 186 10.98 -13.41 -20.60
C GLN A 186 10.92 -12.41 -19.45
N ALA A 187 10.54 -12.87 -18.25
CA ALA A 187 10.42 -12.04 -17.06
C ALA A 187 11.78 -11.58 -16.51
N GLN A 188 12.81 -12.43 -16.55
CA GLN A 188 14.16 -12.18 -16.03
C GLN A 188 14.19 -11.80 -14.53
N GLY A 189 13.26 -12.33 -13.74
CA GLY A 189 13.21 -12.11 -12.28
C GLY A 189 11.85 -12.47 -11.68
N TYR A 190 11.79 -12.64 -10.35
CA TYR A 190 10.52 -12.99 -9.70
C TYR A 190 9.47 -11.88 -9.88
N TRP A 191 9.90 -10.62 -9.73
CA TRP A 191 9.12 -9.40 -9.94
C TRP A 191 9.36 -8.77 -11.32
N GLY A 192 9.86 -9.54 -12.29
CA GLY A 192 10.40 -9.02 -13.55
C GLY A 192 11.86 -8.56 -13.43
N ASN A 193 12.45 -8.12 -14.54
CA ASN A 193 13.84 -7.68 -14.60
C ASN A 193 14.05 -6.47 -13.68
N PRO A 194 14.95 -6.53 -12.67
CA PRO A 194 15.26 -5.39 -11.80
C PRO A 194 15.77 -4.15 -12.55
N ASN A 195 16.25 -4.31 -13.78
CA ASN A 195 16.65 -3.20 -14.63
C ASN A 195 15.47 -2.49 -15.29
N ASP A 196 14.23 -3.00 -15.22
CA ASP A 196 13.04 -2.41 -15.87
C ASP A 196 12.20 -1.56 -14.89
N TRP A 197 12.51 -1.56 -13.59
CA TRP A 197 11.82 -0.79 -12.56
C TRP A 197 12.80 -0.25 -11.51
N ASP A 198 12.43 0.84 -10.86
CA ASP A 198 13.22 1.46 -9.79
C ASP A 198 12.55 1.27 -8.41
N ILE A 199 11.22 1.42 -8.35
CA ILE A 199 10.44 1.30 -7.12
C ILE A 199 9.16 0.50 -7.38
N LEU A 200 8.84 -0.45 -6.50
CA LEU A 200 7.51 -1.07 -6.44
C LEU A 200 6.82 -0.63 -5.15
N TYR A 201 5.73 0.12 -5.25
CA TYR A 201 4.89 0.47 -4.11
C TYR A 201 3.92 -0.68 -3.81
N LEU A 202 4.28 -1.47 -2.79
CA LEU A 202 3.50 -2.62 -2.33
C LEU A 202 2.75 -2.33 -1.03
N GLY A 203 2.96 -1.17 -0.43
CA GLY A 203 2.39 -0.71 0.83
C GLY A 203 2.48 0.80 0.90
N HIS A 204 1.32 1.44 0.82
CA HIS A 204 1.19 2.88 0.66
C HIS A 204 -0.16 3.31 1.25
N CYS A 205 -0.36 4.60 1.52
CA CYS A 205 -1.66 5.13 1.90
C CYS A 205 -2.50 5.55 0.69
N GLY A 206 -1.90 5.57 -0.51
CA GLY A 206 -2.60 5.77 -1.76
C GLY A 206 -1.68 6.11 -2.92
N ASP A 207 -1.99 5.53 -4.08
CA ASP A 207 -1.58 6.04 -5.39
C ASP A 207 -2.84 6.48 -6.13
N MET A 208 -3.46 7.54 -5.59
CA MET A 208 -4.80 7.97 -5.97
C MET A 208 -4.72 9.08 -7.02
N PHE A 209 -5.52 8.94 -8.07
CA PHE A 209 -5.57 9.86 -9.20
C PHE A 209 -6.98 9.94 -9.78
N LYS A 210 -7.22 10.94 -10.65
CA LYS A 210 -8.54 11.19 -11.22
C LYS A 210 -8.88 10.18 -12.31
N PHE A 211 -10.16 9.86 -12.47
CA PHE A 211 -10.65 9.02 -13.56
C PHE A 211 -10.16 9.43 -14.96
N SER A 212 -10.01 10.73 -15.23
CA SER A 212 -9.51 11.22 -16.52
C SER A 212 -8.07 10.77 -16.82
N GLN A 213 -7.24 10.63 -15.80
CA GLN A 213 -5.89 10.07 -15.95
C GLN A 213 -6.03 8.57 -16.23
N TRP A 214 -6.86 7.87 -15.45
CA TRP A 214 -7.14 6.45 -15.61
C TRP A 214 -7.59 6.07 -17.03
N THR A 215 -8.39 6.88 -17.71
CA THR A 215 -8.86 6.54 -19.07
C THR A 215 -7.75 6.49 -20.14
N ASN A 216 -6.53 6.95 -19.86
CA ASN A 216 -5.43 6.92 -20.81
C ASN A 216 -4.49 5.73 -20.60
N GLU A 217 -4.84 4.59 -21.20
CA GLU A 217 -4.09 3.32 -21.08
C GLU A 217 -2.66 3.38 -21.62
N THR A 218 -2.45 4.21 -22.65
CA THR A 218 -1.11 4.39 -23.24
C THR A 218 -0.17 5.07 -22.24
N GLU A 219 -0.70 5.97 -21.41
CA GLU A 219 0.08 6.68 -20.39
C GLU A 219 0.22 5.89 -19.08
N ILE A 220 -0.78 5.06 -18.74
CA ILE A 220 -0.81 4.25 -17.51
C ILE A 220 -1.02 2.77 -17.88
N PRO A 221 0.06 2.04 -18.24
CA PRO A 221 0.01 0.60 -18.37
C PRO A 221 -0.50 -0.05 -17.08
N ARG A 222 -1.42 -1.02 -17.22
CA ARG A 222 -2.10 -1.66 -16.09
C ARG A 222 -2.57 -3.08 -16.37
N VAL A 223 -2.71 -3.86 -15.31
CA VAL A 223 -3.29 -5.21 -15.32
C VAL A 223 -4.19 -5.38 -14.09
N ALA A 224 -5.43 -5.81 -14.28
CA ALA A 224 -6.32 -6.20 -13.19
C ALA A 224 -6.34 -7.72 -13.01
N VAL A 225 -6.21 -8.18 -11.76
CA VAL A 225 -6.24 -9.59 -11.37
C VAL A 225 -7.27 -9.82 -10.27
N SER A 226 -7.96 -10.95 -10.32
CA SER A 226 -8.85 -11.35 -9.24
C SER A 226 -8.04 -11.74 -8.00
N ASP A 227 -8.42 -11.17 -6.86
CA ASP A 227 -7.82 -11.43 -5.56
C ASP A 227 -8.93 -11.63 -4.50
N PRO A 228 -9.32 -12.90 -4.23
CA PRO A 228 -10.37 -13.20 -3.25
C PRO A 228 -9.96 -12.91 -1.80
N THR A 229 -8.66 -12.71 -1.54
CA THR A 229 -8.12 -12.46 -0.20
C THR A 229 -8.34 -11.02 0.27
N LEU A 230 -8.61 -10.09 -0.64
CA LEU A 230 -8.95 -8.71 -0.29
C LEU A 230 -10.18 -8.64 0.61
N PRO A 231 -10.29 -7.72 1.57
CA PRO A 231 -11.51 -7.56 2.35
C PRO A 231 -12.69 -7.07 1.48
N SER A 232 -13.92 -7.17 1.98
CA SER A 232 -15.05 -6.51 1.31
C SER A 232 -14.93 -4.98 1.42
N PRO A 233 -15.50 -4.20 0.49
CA PRO A 233 -15.32 -2.74 0.44
C PRO A 233 -15.68 -1.97 1.73
N GLU A 234 -16.64 -2.48 2.49
CA GLU A 234 -17.03 -1.93 3.80
C GLU A 234 -15.94 -2.04 4.86
N TYR A 235 -14.99 -2.97 4.67
CA TYR A 235 -13.83 -3.22 5.52
C TYR A 235 -12.52 -2.65 4.92
N MET A 236 -12.59 -1.90 3.83
CA MET A 236 -11.45 -1.18 3.27
C MET A 236 -11.36 0.25 3.82
N HIS A 237 -10.17 0.82 3.79
CA HIS A 237 -9.96 2.24 4.08
C HIS A 237 -10.87 3.10 3.20
N ILE A 238 -11.44 4.18 3.77
CA ILE A 238 -12.42 5.05 3.10
C ILE A 238 -11.89 5.63 1.79
N LEU A 239 -10.61 6.01 1.75
CA LEU A 239 -10.01 6.57 0.55
C LEU A 239 -9.76 5.48 -0.51
N THR A 240 -9.30 4.29 -0.10
CA THR A 240 -9.09 3.15 -1.00
C THR A 240 -10.40 2.73 -1.66
N ARG A 241 -11.47 2.52 -0.88
CA ARG A 241 -12.77 2.10 -1.44
C ARG A 241 -13.37 3.15 -2.38
N ARG A 242 -13.22 4.45 -2.07
CA ARG A 242 -13.71 5.54 -2.92
C ARG A 242 -12.94 5.59 -4.24
N PHE A 243 -11.61 5.51 -4.17
CA PHE A 243 -10.75 5.50 -5.34
C PHE A 243 -11.08 4.32 -6.26
N LEU A 244 -11.11 3.09 -5.75
CA LEU A 244 -11.42 1.90 -6.55
C LEU A 244 -12.80 1.97 -7.21
N ALA A 245 -13.80 2.49 -6.49
CA ALA A 245 -15.14 2.70 -7.04
C ALA A 245 -15.14 3.77 -8.14
N GLU A 246 -14.39 4.87 -7.97
CA GLU A 246 -14.25 5.94 -8.97
C GLU A 246 -13.62 5.44 -10.27
N ILE A 247 -12.59 4.59 -10.18
CA ILE A 247 -11.91 4.01 -11.35
C ILE A 247 -12.54 2.71 -11.87
N GLY A 248 -13.67 2.28 -11.30
CA GLY A 248 -14.46 1.15 -11.80
C GLY A 248 -13.84 -0.22 -11.55
N ILE A 249 -12.99 -0.37 -10.53
CA ILE A 249 -12.37 -1.65 -10.18
C ILE A 249 -13.41 -2.53 -9.46
N PRO A 250 -13.69 -3.75 -9.95
CA PRO A 250 -14.63 -4.64 -9.28
C PRO A 250 -14.16 -5.08 -7.89
N ILE A 251 -15.09 -5.53 -7.06
CA ILE A 251 -14.76 -6.12 -5.76
C ILE A 251 -13.81 -7.31 -5.93
N LYS A 252 -12.99 -7.59 -4.91
CA LYS A 252 -12.03 -8.72 -4.93
C LYS A 252 -11.13 -8.71 -6.17
N THR A 253 -10.74 -7.52 -6.59
CA THR A 253 -9.84 -7.30 -7.73
C THR A 253 -8.73 -6.37 -7.29
N ARG A 254 -7.50 -6.75 -7.61
CA ARG A 254 -6.31 -5.93 -7.43
C ARG A 254 -5.85 -5.45 -8.80
N VAL A 255 -5.40 -4.22 -8.87
CA VAL A 255 -4.84 -3.64 -10.09
C VAL A 255 -3.39 -3.29 -9.87
N VAL A 256 -2.54 -3.72 -10.79
CA VAL A 256 -1.13 -3.34 -10.86
C VAL A 256 -0.98 -2.34 -11.99
N HIS A 257 -0.33 -1.21 -11.74
CA HIS A 257 -0.18 -0.17 -12.75
C HIS A 257 1.08 0.66 -12.53
N LYS A 258 1.47 1.40 -13.57
CA LYS A 258 2.51 2.42 -13.45
C LYS A 258 2.06 3.48 -12.45
N SER A 259 2.92 3.82 -11.49
CA SER A 259 2.54 4.75 -10.42
C SER A 259 2.35 6.18 -10.94
N ILE A 260 1.48 6.95 -10.30
CA ILE A 260 1.20 8.34 -10.67
C ILE A 260 1.58 9.30 -9.55
N SER A 261 1.08 9.05 -8.35
CA SER A 261 1.32 9.85 -7.16
C SER A 261 1.27 8.99 -5.89
N PRO A 262 2.14 7.96 -5.77
CA PRO A 262 2.13 7.06 -4.62
C PRO A 262 2.64 7.78 -3.37
N LEU A 263 1.90 7.72 -2.27
CA LEU A 263 2.25 8.34 -0.99
C LEU A 263 2.34 7.31 0.13
N CYS A 264 3.13 7.63 1.16
CA CYS A 264 3.54 6.78 2.26
C CYS A 264 4.50 5.65 1.83
N THR A 265 5.37 5.23 2.75
CA THR A 265 6.42 4.23 2.52
C THR A 265 6.27 2.99 3.39
N PHE A 266 5.02 2.62 3.71
CA PHE A 266 4.70 1.47 4.56
C PHE A 266 5.43 0.20 4.09
N GLY A 267 5.38 -0.09 2.79
CA GLY A 267 6.08 -1.21 2.18
C GLY A 267 6.44 -0.92 0.72
N PHE A 268 7.72 -0.78 0.40
CA PHE A 268 8.13 -0.51 -0.98
C PHE A 268 9.40 -1.27 -1.33
N ALA A 269 9.46 -1.81 -2.55
CA ALA A 269 10.64 -2.51 -3.04
C ALA A 269 11.51 -1.61 -3.90
N LEU A 270 12.81 -1.86 -3.89
CA LEU A 270 13.82 -1.16 -4.67
C LEU A 270 14.66 -2.14 -5.47
N SER A 271 14.96 -1.77 -6.71
CA SER A 271 16.08 -2.36 -7.43
C SER A 271 17.37 -1.70 -6.93
N ARG A 272 18.50 -2.38 -7.12
CA ARG A 272 19.83 -1.84 -6.75
C ARG A 272 20.09 -0.49 -7.41
N MET A 273 19.73 -0.35 -8.70
CA MET A 273 19.82 0.91 -9.44
C MET A 273 18.90 1.99 -8.85
N GLY A 274 17.65 1.64 -8.52
CA GLY A 274 16.71 2.55 -7.87
C GLY A 274 17.23 3.07 -6.53
N ALA A 275 17.81 2.18 -5.71
CA ALA A 275 18.41 2.55 -4.42
C ALA A 275 19.64 3.47 -4.58
N GLN A 276 20.50 3.24 -5.57
CA GLN A 276 21.63 4.12 -5.87
C GLN A 276 21.15 5.54 -6.22
N ARG A 277 20.18 5.64 -7.14
CA ARG A 277 19.60 6.94 -7.54
C ARG A 277 18.92 7.63 -6.36
N LEU A 278 18.17 6.91 -5.54
CA LEU A 278 17.56 7.48 -4.33
C LEU A 278 18.62 8.02 -3.38
N LEU A 279 19.65 7.24 -3.06
CA LEU A 279 20.66 7.64 -2.08
C LEU A 279 21.53 8.80 -2.57
N HIS A 280 21.90 8.82 -3.84
CA HIS A 280 22.91 9.74 -4.36
C HIS A 280 22.32 10.94 -5.11
N ASP A 281 21.18 10.79 -5.79
CA ASP A 281 20.65 11.83 -6.68
C ASP A 281 19.41 12.54 -6.10
N VAL A 282 18.59 11.83 -5.31
CA VAL A 282 17.25 12.31 -4.95
C VAL A 282 17.08 12.60 -3.46
N ALA A 283 17.40 11.65 -2.59
CA ALA A 283 17.00 11.62 -1.20
C ALA A 283 18.18 11.61 -0.21
N GLY A 284 19.43 11.70 -0.68
CA GLY A 284 20.63 11.73 0.17
C GLY A 284 20.69 12.90 1.16
N SER A 285 19.97 13.98 0.88
CA SER A 285 19.79 15.17 1.72
C SER A 285 18.41 15.79 1.50
N GLU A 286 17.98 16.70 2.38
CA GLU A 286 16.82 17.53 2.10
C GLU A 286 17.10 18.40 0.85
N PRO A 287 16.20 18.45 -0.15
CA PRO A 287 16.41 19.25 -1.36
C PRO A 287 16.37 20.76 -1.06
N GLU A 288 16.92 21.57 -1.96
CA GLU A 288 16.69 23.03 -1.92
C GLU A 288 15.20 23.35 -2.03
N GLY A 289 14.73 24.32 -1.24
CA GLY A 289 13.29 24.60 -1.11
C GLY A 289 12.55 23.68 -0.14
N GLY A 290 13.24 22.65 0.39
CA GLY A 290 12.75 21.78 1.45
C GLY A 290 11.86 20.64 0.96
N SER A 291 11.68 19.64 1.83
CA SER A 291 10.68 18.57 1.65
C SER A 291 10.17 18.15 3.02
N GLN A 292 8.89 17.81 3.14
CA GLN A 292 8.24 17.63 4.44
C GLN A 292 8.63 16.30 5.11
N ALA A 293 8.88 15.25 4.32
CA ALA A 293 9.13 13.90 4.80
C ALA A 293 9.72 13.01 3.68
N TYR A 294 10.26 11.86 4.08
CA TYR A 294 10.89 10.92 3.17
C TYR A 294 9.92 10.39 2.11
N ASP A 295 8.74 9.97 2.52
CA ASP A 295 7.69 9.46 1.65
C ASP A 295 7.24 10.47 0.58
N VAL A 296 7.12 11.75 0.94
CA VAL A 296 6.87 12.85 -0.01
C VAL A 296 7.99 12.93 -1.03
N ARG A 297 9.25 12.76 -0.60
CA ARG A 297 10.39 12.77 -1.50
C ARG A 297 10.41 11.57 -2.46
N ILE A 298 9.98 10.39 -2.01
CA ILE A 298 9.88 9.21 -2.89
C ILE A 298 8.73 9.37 -3.88
N LEU A 299 7.60 9.96 -3.46
CA LEU A 299 6.50 10.35 -4.35
C LEU A 299 7.02 11.27 -5.48
N GLU A 300 7.74 12.33 -5.13
CA GLU A 300 8.35 13.25 -6.10
C GLU A 300 9.31 12.50 -7.05
N ALA A 301 10.05 11.51 -6.55
CA ALA A 301 10.94 10.70 -7.39
C ALA A 301 10.17 10.02 -8.53
N CYS A 302 9.02 9.41 -8.19
CA CYS A 302 8.16 8.71 -9.13
C CYS A 302 7.41 9.65 -10.08
N ARG A 303 6.90 10.77 -9.55
CA ARG A 303 6.07 11.71 -10.31
C ARG A 303 6.92 12.61 -11.22
N ASP A 304 8.05 13.10 -10.71
CA ASP A 304 8.77 14.22 -11.29
C ASP A 304 10.19 13.88 -11.76
N LEU A 305 10.84 12.85 -11.20
CA LEU A 305 12.28 12.59 -11.40
C LEU A 305 12.58 11.33 -12.22
N SER A 306 11.65 10.95 -13.09
CA SER A 306 11.80 9.83 -14.05
C SER A 306 12.15 8.49 -13.37
N PHE A 307 11.69 8.25 -12.15
CA PHE A 307 11.72 6.90 -11.58
C PHE A 307 10.64 6.05 -12.21
N ARG A 308 10.97 4.79 -12.48
CA ARG A 308 10.03 3.79 -13.01
C ARG A 308 9.37 3.12 -11.82
N CYS A 309 8.26 3.71 -11.42
CA CYS A 309 7.50 3.26 -10.27
C CYS A 309 6.25 2.50 -10.70
N TRP A 310 5.93 1.45 -9.95
CA TRP A 310 4.72 0.66 -10.15
C TRP A 310 4.04 0.40 -8.81
N SER A 311 2.71 0.44 -8.81
CA SER A 311 1.90 0.28 -7.60
C SER A 311 0.96 -0.91 -7.74
N ALA A 312 0.62 -1.51 -6.60
CA ALA A 312 -0.49 -2.44 -6.48
C ALA A 312 -1.62 -1.78 -5.67
N ASN A 313 -2.85 -1.77 -6.21
CA ASN A 313 -4.03 -1.18 -5.57
C ASN A 313 -5.21 -2.20 -5.49
N PRO A 314 -5.77 -2.47 -4.29
CA PRO A 314 -5.20 -2.16 -2.97
C PRO A 314 -3.75 -2.65 -2.85
N GLU A 315 -3.06 -2.16 -1.84
CA GLU A 315 -1.69 -2.53 -1.50
C GLU A 315 -1.61 -3.87 -0.72
N LEU A 316 -0.42 -4.45 -0.63
CA LEU A 316 -0.12 -5.72 0.06
C LEU A 316 0.26 -5.52 1.54
N PHE A 317 0.77 -4.35 1.89
CA PHE A 317 1.17 -3.97 3.25
C PHE A 317 0.47 -2.68 3.65
N HIS A 318 -0.07 -2.61 4.84
CA HIS A 318 -0.66 -1.37 5.36
C HIS A 318 -0.23 -1.17 6.81
N HIS A 319 -0.02 0.08 7.24
CA HIS A 319 0.22 0.35 8.65
C HIS A 319 -0.97 -0.06 9.52
N GLN A 320 -0.69 -0.39 10.76
CA GLN A 320 -1.68 -0.39 11.83
C GLN A 320 -1.65 0.96 12.53
N ASP A 321 -2.81 1.40 13.00
CA ASP A 321 -2.90 2.62 13.77
C ASP A 321 -2.05 2.50 15.05
N ALA A 322 -1.12 3.43 15.22
CA ALA A 322 -0.25 3.49 16.38
C ALA A 322 0.20 4.93 16.65
N PRO A 323 0.56 5.27 17.91
CA PRO A 323 1.14 6.57 18.21
C PRO A 323 2.39 6.83 17.35
N SER A 324 2.40 7.96 16.63
CA SER A 324 3.49 8.30 15.72
C SER A 324 4.80 8.55 16.50
N GLU A 325 5.84 7.74 16.23
CA GLU A 325 7.17 7.96 16.81
C GLU A 325 7.77 9.31 16.37
N ILE A 326 7.48 9.73 15.12
CA ILE A 326 7.86 11.05 14.60
C ILE A 326 7.24 12.16 15.46
N ALA A 327 5.94 12.07 15.75
CA ALA A 327 5.24 13.07 16.57
C ALA A 327 5.78 13.10 18.00
N ILE A 328 6.07 11.94 18.60
CA ILE A 328 6.67 11.83 19.94
C ILE A 328 8.05 12.53 19.97
N VAL A 329 8.86 12.33 18.94
CA VAL A 329 10.16 13.00 18.81
C VAL A 329 10.00 14.53 18.69
N ASN A 330 9.03 14.99 17.92
CA ASN A 330 8.76 16.43 17.75
C ASN A 330 8.27 17.09 19.06
N ALA A 331 7.43 16.39 19.84
CA ALA A 331 6.88 16.87 21.11
C ALA A 331 7.99 17.18 22.15
N LYS A 332 9.00 16.30 22.25
CA LYS A 332 10.10 16.43 23.23
C LYS A 332 10.94 17.70 23.09
N LYS A 333 10.90 18.38 21.94
CA LYS A 333 11.68 19.61 21.68
C LYS A 333 10.85 20.91 21.79
N GLY A 334 9.58 20.82 22.22
CA GLY A 334 8.79 21.98 22.65
C GLY A 334 8.34 22.94 21.55
N LYS A 335 8.25 22.48 20.29
CA LYS A 335 7.78 23.32 19.16
C LYS A 335 6.43 22.91 18.58
N ASP A 336 5.74 21.95 19.18
CA ASP A 336 4.44 21.52 18.68
C ASP A 336 3.45 21.28 19.82
N HIS A 337 2.61 22.28 20.11
CA HIS A 337 1.54 22.17 21.09
C HIS A 337 0.42 21.21 20.64
N THR A 338 0.39 20.80 19.36
CA THR A 338 -0.57 19.81 18.84
C THR A 338 -0.17 18.36 19.15
N ALA A 339 1.10 18.12 19.49
CA ALA A 339 1.59 16.78 19.81
C ALA A 339 1.07 16.25 21.17
N HIS A 340 0.66 17.16 22.08
CA HIS A 340 -0.10 16.76 23.27
C HIS A 340 -1.51 16.26 22.92
N GLU A 341 -2.14 16.72 21.83
CA GLU A 341 -3.46 16.22 21.40
C GLU A 341 -3.37 14.89 20.62
N HIS A 342 -2.31 14.66 19.83
CA HIS A 342 -2.12 13.39 19.10
C HIS A 342 -1.62 12.24 19.99
N SER A 343 -0.90 12.53 21.08
CA SER A 343 -0.53 11.52 22.08
C SER A 343 -1.64 11.21 23.09
N SER A 344 -2.64 12.10 23.22
CA SER A 344 -3.73 11.97 24.22
C SER A 344 -5.10 11.65 23.63
N LYS A 345 -5.26 11.63 22.30
CA LYS A 345 -6.37 10.87 21.69
C LYS A 345 -6.07 9.40 21.91
N ALA A 346 -6.56 8.88 23.04
CA ALA A 346 -6.64 7.45 23.27
C ALA A 346 -7.20 6.84 21.99
N SER A 347 -6.41 5.98 21.34
CA SER A 347 -6.93 5.14 20.28
C SER A 347 -8.20 4.46 20.82
N PRO A 348 -9.25 4.32 19.99
CA PRO A 348 -10.46 3.62 20.40
C PRO A 348 -10.09 2.28 21.07
N PRO A 349 -10.85 1.80 22.08
CA PRO A 349 -10.56 0.52 22.71
C PRO A 349 -10.38 -0.58 21.65
N GLY A 350 -9.21 -1.24 21.64
CA GLY A 350 -8.88 -2.29 20.65
C GLY A 350 -8.15 -1.82 19.39
N ILE A 351 -7.85 -0.52 19.24
CA ILE A 351 -7.00 0.06 18.18
C ILE A 351 -5.81 0.75 18.86
N GLY A 352 -4.62 0.78 18.25
CA GLY A 352 -3.46 1.49 18.82
C GLY A 352 -2.38 0.57 19.36
N VAL A 353 -1.82 0.91 20.54
CA VAL A 353 -0.85 0.08 21.26
C VAL A 353 -1.32 -0.19 22.68
N ASP A 354 -1.10 -1.40 23.19
CA ASP A 354 -1.37 -1.74 24.60
C ASP A 354 -0.26 -1.28 25.55
N SER A 355 -0.40 -1.59 26.85
CA SER A 355 0.57 -1.23 27.90
C SER A 355 1.97 -1.81 27.69
N GLU A 356 2.10 -2.87 26.90
CA GLU A 356 3.37 -3.48 26.54
C GLU A 356 3.90 -2.97 25.19
N GLY A 357 3.20 -2.00 24.57
CA GLY A 357 3.55 -1.40 23.30
C GLY A 357 3.24 -2.28 22.09
N ARG A 358 2.39 -3.30 22.25
CA ARG A 358 1.97 -4.19 21.17
C ARG A 358 0.82 -3.57 20.40
N LEU A 359 0.89 -3.65 19.07
CA LEU A 359 -0.13 -3.11 18.19
C LEU A 359 -1.48 -3.83 18.40
N GLN A 360 -2.56 -3.07 18.21
CA GLN A 360 -3.94 -3.45 18.42
C GLN A 360 -4.77 -3.07 17.19
N GLY A 361 -5.73 -3.92 16.84
CA GLY A 361 -6.66 -3.70 15.74
C GLY A 361 -6.17 -4.21 14.38
N ALA A 362 -6.97 -3.98 13.35
CA ALA A 362 -6.67 -4.33 11.97
C ALA A 362 -5.82 -3.27 11.28
N ALA A 363 -4.95 -3.70 10.36
CA ALA A 363 -4.49 -2.80 9.32
C ALA A 363 -5.60 -2.68 8.26
N PRO A 364 -5.97 -1.46 7.81
CA PRO A 364 -6.91 -1.28 6.72
C PRO A 364 -6.47 -2.04 5.47
N ASN A 365 -7.45 -2.46 4.65
CA ASN A 365 -7.22 -3.20 3.39
C ASN A 365 -6.59 -4.60 3.55
N ILE A 366 -6.20 -5.00 4.77
CA ILE A 366 -5.70 -6.34 5.09
C ILE A 366 -6.83 -7.16 5.73
N ALA A 367 -7.28 -8.23 5.08
CA ALA A 367 -8.41 -9.02 5.55
C ALA A 367 -8.06 -9.90 6.75
N CYS A 368 -6.87 -10.51 6.73
CA CYS A 368 -6.40 -11.36 7.80
C CYS A 368 -4.93 -11.10 8.11
N GLY A 369 -4.66 -10.05 8.89
CA GLY A 369 -3.33 -9.74 9.42
C GLY A 369 -3.00 -10.51 10.70
N THR A 370 -1.72 -10.67 11.03
CA THR A 370 -1.26 -11.43 12.21
C THR A 370 -0.76 -10.55 13.34
N ARG A 371 -0.79 -9.22 13.18
CA ARG A 371 -0.31 -8.29 14.20
C ARG A 371 -1.42 -7.80 15.15
N GLY A 372 -2.43 -8.63 15.38
CA GLY A 372 -3.53 -8.37 16.32
C GLY A 372 -3.33 -9.04 17.68
N ALA A 373 -4.09 -8.59 18.68
CA ALA A 373 -4.03 -9.09 20.06
C ALA A 373 -4.09 -10.63 20.17
N SER A 374 -4.90 -11.24 19.31
CA SER A 374 -5.19 -12.68 19.29
C SER A 374 -3.98 -13.57 18.93
N PHE A 375 -2.91 -13.00 18.38
CA PHE A 375 -1.72 -13.77 17.97
C PHE A 375 -0.55 -13.60 18.94
N TRP A 376 -0.65 -12.73 19.96
CA TRP A 376 0.46 -12.51 20.88
C TRP A 376 0.72 -13.73 21.75
N THR A 377 1.89 -14.33 21.55
CA THR A 377 2.37 -15.44 22.37
C THR A 377 3.90 -15.49 22.37
N GLN A 378 4.46 -16.04 23.45
CA GLN A 378 5.87 -16.42 23.55
C GLN A 378 6.04 -17.94 23.67
N ASP A 379 4.94 -18.68 23.74
CA ASP A 379 4.94 -20.13 23.88
C ASP A 379 5.33 -20.81 22.55
N PRO A 380 6.44 -21.57 22.49
CA PRO A 380 6.93 -22.17 21.24
C PRO A 380 5.94 -23.14 20.58
N GLU A 381 5.16 -23.89 21.37
CA GLU A 381 4.17 -24.83 20.83
C GLU A 381 3.01 -24.09 20.15
N THR A 382 2.53 -23.01 20.78
CA THR A 382 1.53 -22.12 20.20
C THR A 382 2.06 -21.46 18.94
N ILE A 383 3.32 -21.03 18.90
CA ILE A 383 3.93 -20.45 17.70
C ILE A 383 3.96 -21.46 16.55
N GLU A 384 4.37 -22.71 16.79
CA GLU A 384 4.37 -23.73 15.73
C GLU A 384 2.95 -24.07 15.26
N TYR A 385 1.98 -24.12 16.18
CA TYR A 385 0.57 -24.25 15.82
C TYR A 385 0.10 -23.11 14.92
N LEU A 386 0.43 -21.86 15.25
CA LEU A 386 0.08 -20.69 14.44
C LEU A 386 0.77 -20.75 13.07
N ARG A 387 2.04 -21.15 13.00
CA ARG A 387 2.75 -21.34 11.72
C ARG A 387 2.04 -22.34 10.82
N GLU A 388 1.60 -23.46 11.37
CA GLU A 388 0.91 -24.50 10.62
C GLU A 388 -0.49 -24.06 10.17
N VAL A 389 -1.32 -23.60 11.11
CA VAL A 389 -2.74 -23.30 10.85
C VAL A 389 -2.90 -21.96 10.12
N VAL A 390 -2.21 -20.91 10.57
CA VAL A 390 -2.37 -19.56 10.03
C VAL A 390 -1.45 -19.35 8.83
N GLY A 391 -0.16 -19.65 8.99
CA GLY A 391 0.84 -19.44 7.94
C GLY A 391 0.71 -20.38 6.75
N ARG A 392 0.78 -21.70 6.99
CA ARG A 392 0.85 -22.72 5.92
C ARG A 392 -0.52 -23.07 5.35
N GLN A 393 -1.52 -23.27 6.21
CA GLN A 393 -2.88 -23.59 5.78
C GLN A 393 -3.70 -22.35 5.35
N GLY A 394 -3.26 -21.14 5.71
CA GLY A 394 -3.98 -19.91 5.38
C GLY A 394 -5.28 -19.75 6.17
N HIS A 395 -5.43 -20.42 7.32
CA HIS A 395 -6.65 -20.33 8.11
C HIS A 395 -6.65 -19.06 8.96
N CYS A 396 -7.56 -18.15 8.66
CA CYS A 396 -7.72 -16.92 9.42
C CYS A 396 -8.39 -17.18 10.76
N LEU A 397 -7.68 -16.91 11.86
CA LEU A 397 -8.20 -17.03 13.22
C LEU A 397 -8.83 -15.73 13.76
N ARG A 398 -8.95 -14.68 12.93
CA ARG A 398 -9.59 -13.42 13.32
C ARG A 398 -11.09 -13.47 13.09
N ASP A 399 -11.83 -12.97 14.06
CA ASP A 399 -13.24 -12.64 13.86
C ASP A 399 -13.36 -11.24 13.23
N GLN A 400 -13.65 -11.19 11.92
CA GLN A 400 -13.81 -9.94 11.18
C GLN A 400 -15.01 -9.09 11.66
N HIS A 401 -15.95 -9.68 12.42
CA HIS A 401 -17.12 -8.96 12.95
C HIS A 401 -16.89 -8.31 14.32
N ALA A 402 -15.84 -8.72 15.06
CA ALA A 402 -15.57 -8.22 16.39
C ALA A 402 -14.85 -6.85 16.41
N GLU A 403 -14.24 -6.45 15.30
CA GLU A 403 -13.48 -5.21 15.14
C GLU A 403 -14.22 -4.29 14.16
N ASP A 404 -15.26 -3.62 14.62
CA ASP A 404 -16.04 -2.68 13.83
C ASP A 404 -15.13 -1.56 13.29
N MET A 405 -14.82 -1.60 12.00
CA MET A 405 -14.02 -0.59 11.30
C MET A 405 -14.80 0.68 10.96
N SER A 406 -16.03 0.85 11.48
CA SER A 406 -16.72 2.15 11.48
C SER A 406 -15.98 3.24 12.27
N VAL A 407 -14.93 2.88 13.01
CA VAL A 407 -14.17 3.76 13.91
C VAL A 407 -12.94 4.42 13.25
N TRP A 408 -12.58 4.07 12.00
CA TRP A 408 -11.56 4.84 11.27
C TRP A 408 -12.10 6.26 11.04
N PRO A 409 -11.48 7.30 11.63
CA PRO A 409 -12.02 8.64 11.56
C PRO A 409 -12.14 9.07 10.11
N HIS A 410 -13.25 9.75 9.81
CA HIS A 410 -13.40 10.56 8.61
C HIS A 410 -12.29 11.62 8.60
N LEU A 411 -11.10 11.27 8.07
CA LEU A 411 -10.05 12.23 7.74
C LEU A 411 -10.37 12.88 6.39
#